data_AF-A0A2R7RZR4-F1
#
_entry.id   AF-A0A2R7RZR4-F1
#
_cell.length_a   1.000
_cell.length_b   1.000
_cell.length_c   1.000
_cell.angle_alpha   90.00
_cell.angle_beta   90.00
_cell.angle_gamma   90.00
#
_symmetry.space_group_name_H-M   'P 1'
#
loop_
_entity.id
_entity.type
_entity.pdbx_description
1 polymer ?
#
loop_
_entity_poly.entity_id
_entity_poly.type
_entity_poly.pdbx_seq_one_letter_code
_entity_poly.pdbx_strand_id
1 'polypeptide(L)'
;IKDPVSHEALPTGVLTSGPIYPNSDSTAQQAPSTTLKTAANPNGVSFMEWSNSFARIMAHQGELIECLFSAYSTTTPALDGVEVFANTQDLYSGKPIKTLTRNLRLRRFFKPGTAEVAPGMLQPGELTQGLCAPWQNDYRECACYYWAASRPDYVNVEPGQDGLSHGDMWFAKKRTGSYIPDNRVDSRLWSYDDLFIAWQQHLRFIIRGRDSDES
;
A
#
# COMPACT_ATOMS: atom_id res chain seq x y z
N ILE A 1 -19.37 0.57 12.72
CA ILE A 1 -19.12 -0.81 13.21
C ILE A 1 -18.65 -0.71 14.66
N LYS A 2 -19.10 -1.56 15.58
CA LYS A 2 -18.63 -1.49 16.96
C LYS A 2 -17.22 -2.10 17.05
N ASP A 3 -16.29 -1.37 17.64
CA ASP A 3 -14.96 -1.92 17.91
C ASP A 3 -15.09 -3.16 18.83
N PRO A 4 -14.41 -4.28 18.53
CA PRO A 4 -14.55 -5.50 19.32
C PRO A 4 -13.90 -5.42 20.70
N VAL A 5 -13.04 -4.42 20.95
CA VAL A 5 -12.35 -4.21 22.23
C VAL A 5 -13.01 -3.08 23.03
N SER A 6 -13.24 -1.92 22.41
CA SER A 6 -13.82 -0.76 23.10
C SER A 6 -15.35 -0.71 23.07
N HIS A 7 -16.00 -1.52 22.21
CA HIS A 7 -17.45 -1.51 21.96
C HIS A 7 -18.03 -0.18 21.45
N GLU A 8 -17.18 0.81 21.16
CA GLU A 8 -17.59 2.09 20.59
C GLU A 8 -17.97 1.93 19.11
N ALA A 9 -19.00 2.66 18.67
CA ALA A 9 -19.37 2.72 17.26
C ALA A 9 -18.35 3.56 16.48
N LEU A 10 -17.41 2.90 15.82
CA LEU A 10 -16.39 3.56 14.99
C LEU A 10 -16.77 3.51 13.51
N PRO A 11 -16.48 4.56 12.73
CA PRO A 11 -16.52 4.49 11.28
C PRO A 11 -15.48 3.48 10.78
N THR A 12 -15.82 2.73 9.72
CA THR A 12 -14.88 1.78 9.08
C THR A 12 -13.81 2.49 8.28
N GLY A 13 -14.07 3.71 7.81
CA GLY A 13 -13.06 4.63 7.32
C GLY A 13 -12.44 5.37 8.50
N VAL A 14 -11.13 5.34 8.61
CA VAL A 14 -10.41 6.32 9.42
C VAL A 14 -10.45 7.63 8.63
N LEU A 15 -10.71 8.76 9.30
CA LEU A 15 -10.46 10.09 8.73
C LEU A 15 -8.94 10.23 8.57
N THR A 16 -8.44 9.76 7.43
CA THR A 16 -7.04 9.94 7.06
C THR A 16 -6.90 11.27 6.35
N SER A 17 -5.94 12.09 6.76
CA SER A 17 -5.41 13.12 5.88
C SER A 17 -4.46 12.44 4.90
N GLY A 18 -4.53 12.80 3.62
CA GLY A 18 -3.52 12.36 2.66
C GLY A 18 -2.09 12.74 3.07
N PRO A 19 -1.08 12.19 2.39
CA PRO A 19 0.31 12.52 2.66
C PRO A 19 0.49 14.04 2.72
N ILE A 20 1.27 14.52 3.69
CA ILE A 20 1.57 15.95 3.85
C ILE A 20 2.99 16.21 3.35
N TYR A 21 3.24 17.37 2.76
CA TYR A 21 4.61 17.80 2.52
C TYR A 21 5.31 17.98 3.88
N PRO A 22 6.40 17.23 4.18
CA PRO A 22 7.25 17.58 5.30
C PRO A 22 7.92 18.92 4.97
N ASN A 23 7.88 19.89 5.88
CA ASN A 23 8.58 21.16 5.69
C ASN A 23 10.06 20.88 5.43
N SER A 24 10.57 21.23 4.24
CA SER A 24 11.99 21.10 3.89
C SER A 24 12.84 22.26 4.39
N ASP A 25 12.36 23.01 5.38
CA ASP A 25 13.09 24.15 5.93
C ASP A 25 13.06 24.09 7.46
N SER A 26 14.16 23.60 8.04
CA SER A 26 14.37 23.56 9.48
C SER A 26 14.57 24.95 10.10
N THR A 27 14.52 26.03 9.30
CA THR A 27 14.76 27.41 9.75
C THR A 27 13.59 28.36 9.53
N ALA A 28 12.59 27.98 8.73
CA ALA A 28 11.37 28.76 8.58
C ALA A 28 10.39 28.44 9.72
N GLN A 29 10.02 29.46 10.50
CA GLN A 29 8.96 29.38 11.50
C GLN A 29 7.68 28.77 10.89
N GLN A 30 7.42 27.50 11.26
CA GLN A 30 6.14 26.80 11.19
C GLN A 30 5.20 27.25 10.05
N ALA A 31 5.59 27.02 8.80
CA ALA A 31 4.60 26.92 7.73
C ALA A 31 3.69 25.70 8.04
N PRO A 32 2.35 25.83 8.00
CA PRO A 32 1.46 24.71 8.27
C PRO A 32 1.68 23.60 7.23
N SER A 33 1.76 22.35 7.69
CA SER A 33 1.85 21.18 6.83
C SER A 33 0.72 21.20 5.79
N THR A 34 1.06 21.14 4.50
CA THR A 34 0.08 21.16 3.41
C THR A 34 -0.18 19.74 2.90
N THR A 35 -1.44 19.41 2.67
CA THR A 35 -1.84 18.12 2.08
C THR A 35 -1.31 18.01 0.65
N LEU A 36 -0.69 16.89 0.32
CA LEU A 36 -0.23 16.53 -1.02
C LEU A 36 -1.45 16.30 -1.92
N LYS A 37 -1.76 17.30 -2.74
CA LYS A 37 -2.83 17.28 -3.73
C LYS A 37 -2.23 17.22 -5.12
N THR A 38 -2.92 16.56 -6.04
CA THR A 38 -2.59 16.61 -7.48
C THR A 38 -3.81 17.08 -8.26
N ALA A 39 -3.64 17.42 -9.54
CA ALA A 39 -4.79 17.73 -10.40
C ALA A 39 -5.79 16.56 -10.48
N ALA A 40 -5.30 15.32 -10.39
CA ALA A 40 -6.12 14.10 -10.40
C ALA A 40 -6.69 13.73 -9.01
N ASN A 41 -6.07 14.20 -7.92
CA ASN A 41 -6.55 14.02 -6.54
C ASN A 41 -6.61 15.39 -5.83
N PRO A 42 -7.57 16.25 -6.20
CA PRO A 42 -7.66 17.61 -5.65
C PRO A 42 -8.06 17.63 -4.16
N ASN A 43 -8.61 16.52 -3.68
CA ASN A 43 -9.04 16.36 -2.29
C ASN A 43 -7.95 15.79 -1.39
N GLY A 44 -6.83 15.32 -1.97
CA GLY A 44 -5.75 14.68 -1.22
C GLY A 44 -6.24 13.46 -0.44
N VAL A 45 -7.22 12.73 -0.97
CA VAL A 45 -7.73 11.52 -0.34
C VAL A 45 -6.66 10.44 -0.48
N SER A 46 -6.38 9.72 0.60
CA SER A 46 -5.42 8.61 0.58
C SER A 46 -5.90 7.47 1.46
N PHE A 47 -5.95 6.28 0.90
CA PHE A 47 -6.37 5.06 1.58
C PHE A 47 -5.18 4.31 2.19
N MET A 48 -4.50 4.93 3.16
CA MET A 48 -3.32 4.30 3.77
C MET A 48 -3.64 3.22 4.83
N GLU A 49 -4.91 3.01 5.18
CA GLU A 49 -5.29 2.22 6.38
C GLU A 49 -6.22 1.02 6.08
N TRP A 50 -6.21 0.51 4.85
CA TRP A 50 -7.11 -0.59 4.46
C TRP A 50 -6.99 -1.83 5.37
N SER A 51 -5.80 -2.14 5.87
CA SER A 51 -5.55 -3.29 6.77
C SER A 51 -6.25 -3.14 8.13
N ASN A 52 -6.20 -1.95 8.74
CA ASN A 52 -6.87 -1.66 10.02
C ASN A 52 -8.39 -1.69 9.87
N SER A 53 -8.90 -1.09 8.79
CA SER A 53 -10.32 -1.17 8.43
C SER A 53 -10.76 -2.61 8.19
N PHE A 54 -9.94 -3.42 7.50
CA PHE A 54 -10.23 -4.82 7.22
C PHE A 54 -10.32 -5.64 8.51
N ALA A 55 -9.38 -5.47 9.46
CA ALA A 55 -9.42 -6.15 10.75
C ALA A 55 -10.74 -5.91 11.51
N ARG A 56 -11.25 -4.67 11.49
CA ARG A 56 -12.55 -4.31 12.11
C ARG A 56 -13.73 -4.94 11.37
N ILE A 57 -13.72 -4.93 10.05
CA ILE A 57 -14.80 -5.49 9.22
C ILE A 57 -14.88 -7.01 9.37
N MET A 58 -13.74 -7.70 9.50
CA MET A 58 -13.66 -9.15 9.57
C MET A 58 -14.41 -9.78 10.76
N ALA A 59 -14.62 -9.03 11.85
CA ALA A 59 -15.41 -9.50 12.99
C ALA A 59 -16.92 -9.64 12.67
N HIS A 60 -17.41 -8.99 11.61
CA HIS A 60 -18.84 -8.87 11.31
C HIS A 60 -19.31 -9.78 10.16
N GLN A 61 -18.52 -10.81 9.82
CA GLN A 61 -18.82 -11.67 8.68
C GLN A 61 -20.17 -12.40 8.83
N GLY A 62 -21.02 -12.28 7.82
CA GLY A 62 -22.37 -12.84 7.80
C GLY A 62 -23.46 -11.89 8.31
N GLU A 63 -23.09 -10.77 8.94
CA GLU A 63 -24.01 -9.75 9.42
C GLU A 63 -24.46 -8.80 8.31
N LEU A 64 -25.62 -8.16 8.50
CA LEU A 64 -26.04 -7.01 7.70
C LEU A 64 -25.39 -5.76 8.28
N ILE A 65 -24.57 -5.10 7.48
CA ILE A 65 -23.88 -3.87 7.86
C ILE A 65 -24.43 -2.72 7.06
N GLU A 66 -24.71 -1.62 7.75
CA GLU A 66 -25.06 -0.37 7.13
C GLU A 66 -23.82 0.23 6.46
N CYS A 67 -23.90 0.40 5.14
CA CYS A 67 -22.85 0.98 4.32
C CYS A 67 -23.32 2.33 3.76
N LEU A 68 -22.43 3.31 3.82
CA LEU A 68 -22.65 4.65 3.29
C LEU A 68 -21.85 4.81 2.00
N PHE A 69 -22.53 5.23 0.93
CA PHE A 69 -21.93 5.52 -0.37
C PHE A 69 -22.18 6.98 -0.73
N SER A 70 -21.27 7.60 -1.49
CA SER A 70 -21.60 8.84 -2.19
C SER A 70 -22.71 8.55 -3.20
N ALA A 71 -23.71 9.42 -3.24
CA ALA A 71 -24.67 9.40 -4.33
C ALA A 71 -23.98 9.92 -5.60
N TYR A 72 -24.41 9.40 -6.75
CA TYR A 72 -24.02 9.92 -8.06
C TYR A 72 -24.24 11.45 -8.07
N SER A 73 -23.21 12.22 -8.42
CA SER A 73 -23.35 13.67 -8.41
C SER A 73 -24.01 14.12 -9.69
N THR A 74 -25.03 14.98 -9.55
CA THR A 74 -25.62 15.71 -10.67
C THR A 74 -25.06 17.13 -10.77
N THR A 75 -23.98 17.45 -10.05
CA THR A 75 -23.32 18.76 -10.13
C THR A 75 -22.51 18.89 -11.41
N THR A 76 -22.22 20.12 -11.84
CA THR A 76 -21.44 20.41 -13.04
C THR A 76 -20.18 21.19 -12.64
N PRO A 77 -18.97 20.67 -12.90
CA PRO A 77 -18.70 19.34 -13.49
C PRO A 77 -19.10 18.20 -12.54
N ALA A 78 -19.44 17.04 -13.11
CA ALA A 78 -19.79 15.87 -12.32
C ALA A 78 -18.61 15.47 -11.43
N LEU A 79 -18.88 15.14 -10.16
CA LEU A 79 -17.87 14.59 -9.23
C LEU A 79 -17.52 13.12 -9.56
N ASP A 80 -17.93 12.62 -10.71
CA ASP A 80 -17.68 11.25 -11.13
C ASP A 80 -16.16 11.01 -11.25
N GLY A 81 -15.67 10.03 -10.50
CA GLY A 81 -14.22 9.72 -10.43
C GLY A 81 -13.41 10.62 -9.48
N VAL A 82 -14.05 11.52 -8.73
CA VAL A 82 -13.39 12.31 -7.68
C VAL A 82 -13.58 11.64 -6.33
N GLU A 83 -12.46 11.27 -5.70
CA GLU A 83 -12.46 10.74 -4.32
C GLU A 83 -12.84 11.85 -3.34
N VAL A 84 -13.80 11.59 -2.45
CA VAL A 84 -14.36 12.58 -1.50
C VAL A 84 -14.47 11.98 -0.10
N PHE A 85 -14.32 12.81 0.93
CA PHE A 85 -14.55 12.38 2.31
C PHE A 85 -16.06 12.32 2.61
N ALA A 86 -16.47 11.37 3.44
CA ALA A 86 -17.88 11.16 3.78
C ALA A 86 -18.53 12.36 4.49
N ASN A 87 -17.74 13.24 5.10
CA ASN A 87 -18.18 14.44 5.83
C ASN A 87 -17.87 15.76 5.09
N THR A 88 -17.35 15.72 3.86
CA THR A 88 -17.02 16.96 3.13
C THR A 88 -18.21 17.56 2.39
N GLN A 89 -18.22 18.89 2.32
CA GLN A 89 -19.01 19.62 1.34
C GLN A 89 -18.39 19.43 -0.04
N ASP A 90 -19.22 19.34 -1.06
CA ASP A 90 -18.81 19.43 -2.46
C ASP A 90 -18.08 20.77 -2.67
N LEU A 91 -16.82 20.71 -3.11
CA LEU A 91 -15.97 21.89 -3.30
C LEU A 91 -16.49 22.84 -4.40
N TYR A 92 -17.30 22.35 -5.34
CA TYR A 92 -17.85 23.16 -6.43
C TYR A 92 -19.20 23.77 -6.04
N SER A 93 -20.05 23.04 -5.33
CA SER A 93 -21.39 23.51 -4.97
C SER A 93 -21.51 24.08 -3.55
N GLY A 94 -20.52 23.87 -2.68
CA GLY A 94 -20.53 24.26 -1.27
C GLY A 94 -21.58 23.53 -0.43
N LYS A 95 -22.26 22.52 -0.99
CA LYS A 95 -23.33 21.77 -0.34
C LYS A 95 -22.81 20.44 0.21
N PRO A 96 -23.43 19.88 1.27
CA PRO A 96 -23.10 18.54 1.73
C PRO A 96 -23.21 17.52 0.59
N ILE A 97 -22.24 16.61 0.47
CA ILE A 97 -22.30 15.52 -0.50
C ILE A 97 -23.51 14.66 -0.18
N LYS A 98 -24.36 14.44 -1.19
CA LYS A 98 -25.51 13.55 -1.04
C LYS A 98 -25.01 12.12 -0.88
N THR A 99 -25.53 11.40 0.11
CA THR A 99 -25.14 10.02 0.41
C THR A 99 -26.31 9.05 0.22
N LEU A 100 -25.96 7.78 0.02
CA LEU A 100 -26.89 6.66 -0.06
C LEU A 100 -26.51 5.63 1.00
N THR A 101 -27.49 5.28 1.84
CA THR A 101 -27.34 4.22 2.84
C THR A 101 -27.88 2.91 2.29
N ARG A 102 -27.11 1.82 2.41
CA ARG A 102 -27.52 0.46 2.03
C ARG A 102 -27.09 -0.54 3.08
N ASN A 103 -27.99 -1.44 3.46
CA ASN A 103 -27.65 -2.58 4.29
C ASN A 103 -27.12 -3.70 3.39
N LEU A 104 -25.83 -4.01 3.52
CA LEU A 104 -25.17 -5.06 2.76
C LEU A 104 -24.76 -6.19 3.70
N ARG A 105 -24.97 -7.44 3.25
CA ARG A 105 -24.52 -8.60 4.02
C ARG A 105 -23.03 -8.82 3.77
N LEU A 106 -22.24 -8.72 4.83
CA LEU A 106 -20.81 -9.02 4.74
C LEU A 106 -20.64 -10.52 4.50
N ARG A 107 -19.89 -10.90 3.44
CA ARG A 107 -19.67 -12.31 3.13
C ARG A 107 -18.71 -12.94 4.16
N ARG A 108 -18.81 -14.25 4.34
CA ARG A 108 -17.82 -15.02 5.12
C ARG A 108 -16.63 -15.32 4.21
N PHE A 109 -15.52 -14.63 4.42
CA PHE A 109 -14.28 -14.75 3.66
C PHE A 109 -13.57 -16.08 3.88
N PHE A 110 -13.56 -16.58 5.11
CA PHE A 110 -12.91 -17.85 5.46
C PHE A 110 -13.91 -18.92 5.88
N LYS A 111 -13.57 -20.19 5.69
CA LYS A 111 -14.31 -21.29 6.32
C LYS A 111 -14.17 -21.18 7.85
N PRO A 112 -15.26 -21.39 8.62
CA PRO A 112 -15.23 -21.28 10.07
C PRO A 112 -14.09 -22.09 10.70
N GLY A 113 -13.29 -21.46 11.56
CA GLY A 113 -12.19 -22.11 12.28
C GLY A 113 -10.93 -22.39 11.46
N THR A 114 -10.81 -21.85 10.24
CA THR A 114 -9.65 -22.08 9.36
C THR A 114 -9.19 -20.78 8.70
N ALA A 115 -8.00 -20.80 8.09
CA ALA A 115 -7.51 -19.74 7.20
C ALA A 115 -7.86 -20.00 5.72
N GLU A 116 -8.66 -21.03 5.41
CA GLU A 116 -9.04 -21.36 4.04
C GLU A 116 -10.14 -20.41 3.55
N VAL A 117 -9.98 -19.84 2.35
CA VAL A 117 -11.00 -19.00 1.72
C VAL A 117 -12.29 -19.80 1.51
N ALA A 118 -13.43 -19.20 1.82
CA ALA A 118 -14.73 -19.84 1.68
C ALA A 118 -15.00 -20.23 0.21
N PRO A 119 -15.52 -21.45 -0.07
CA PRO A 119 -15.83 -21.88 -1.43
C PRO A 119 -16.79 -20.92 -2.13
N GLY A 120 -16.52 -20.62 -3.41
CA GLY A 120 -17.31 -19.69 -4.21
C GLY A 120 -17.12 -18.21 -3.89
N MET A 121 -16.25 -17.87 -2.92
CA MET A 121 -15.87 -16.47 -2.67
C MET A 121 -15.06 -15.88 -3.81
N LEU A 122 -14.16 -16.69 -4.38
CA LEU A 122 -13.25 -16.29 -5.45
C LEU A 122 -13.39 -17.21 -6.64
N GLN A 123 -13.31 -16.64 -7.84
CA GLN A 123 -13.14 -17.35 -9.10
C GLN A 123 -11.64 -17.56 -9.40
N PRO A 124 -11.30 -18.55 -10.24
CA PRO A 124 -9.92 -18.73 -10.69
C PRO A 124 -9.33 -17.43 -11.26
N GLY A 125 -8.13 -17.06 -10.78
CA GLY A 125 -7.41 -15.85 -11.21
C GLY A 125 -7.74 -14.58 -10.43
N GLU A 126 -8.81 -14.53 -9.62
CA GLU A 126 -9.23 -13.26 -8.99
C GLU A 126 -8.22 -12.71 -7.97
N LEU A 127 -7.38 -13.55 -7.37
CA LEU A 127 -6.31 -13.12 -6.47
C LEU A 127 -5.14 -12.46 -7.20
N THR A 128 -4.91 -12.81 -8.47
CA THR A 128 -3.70 -12.44 -9.21
C THR A 128 -3.98 -11.57 -10.42
N GLN A 129 -5.24 -11.39 -10.83
CA GLN A 129 -5.62 -10.65 -12.03
C GLN A 129 -5.19 -9.17 -12.03
N GLY A 130 -5.06 -8.56 -10.85
CA GLY A 130 -4.61 -7.17 -10.69
C GLY A 130 -3.11 -7.03 -10.55
N LEU A 131 -2.36 -8.13 -10.46
CA LEU A 131 -0.91 -8.11 -10.36
C LEU A 131 -0.29 -7.98 -11.75
N CYS A 132 0.91 -7.39 -11.83
CA CYS A 132 1.61 -7.27 -13.10
C CYS A 132 1.93 -8.64 -13.70
N ALA A 133 1.76 -8.76 -15.02
CA ALA A 133 2.14 -9.92 -15.80
C ALA A 133 3.10 -9.46 -16.92
N PRO A 134 4.36 -9.95 -16.95
CA PRO A 134 4.98 -10.85 -15.97
C PRO A 134 5.29 -10.15 -14.63
N TRP A 135 5.28 -10.91 -13.53
CA TRP A 135 5.46 -10.38 -12.18
C TRP A 135 6.84 -9.75 -11.95
N GLN A 136 7.86 -10.17 -12.72
CA GLN A 136 9.21 -9.63 -12.63
C GLN A 136 9.28 -8.13 -12.94
N ASN A 137 8.32 -7.58 -13.70
CA ASN A 137 8.25 -6.14 -13.94
C ASN A 137 8.00 -5.39 -12.64
N ASP A 138 6.93 -5.76 -11.95
CA ASP A 138 6.61 -5.20 -10.64
C ASP A 138 7.75 -5.43 -9.65
N TYR A 139 8.35 -6.62 -9.71
CA TYR A 139 9.50 -6.95 -8.87
C TYR A 139 10.74 -6.10 -9.14
N ARG A 140 10.91 -5.55 -10.34
CA ARG A 140 12.01 -4.62 -10.67
C ARG A 140 11.63 -3.17 -10.42
N GLU A 141 10.35 -2.83 -10.57
CA GLU A 141 9.82 -1.46 -10.56
C GLU A 141 9.36 -0.97 -9.21
N CYS A 142 8.90 -1.87 -8.34
CA CYS A 142 8.63 -1.58 -6.94
C CYS A 142 9.85 -0.85 -6.38
N ALA A 143 9.68 0.44 -6.08
CA ALA A 143 10.77 1.25 -5.55
C ALA A 143 11.16 0.75 -4.16
N CYS A 144 12.29 1.25 -3.66
CA CYS A 144 12.77 0.89 -2.33
C CYS A 144 11.67 1.06 -1.26
N TYR A 145 11.70 0.18 -0.26
CA TYR A 145 10.88 0.21 0.97
C TYR A 145 9.44 -0.33 0.90
N TYR A 146 8.87 -0.63 -0.27
CA TYR A 146 7.47 -1.07 -0.31
C TYR A 146 7.28 -2.46 0.33
N TRP A 147 8.19 -3.40 0.05
CA TRP A 147 8.12 -4.79 0.52
C TRP A 147 9.44 -5.29 1.13
N ALA A 148 10.12 -4.48 1.95
CA ALA A 148 11.46 -4.81 2.47
C ALA A 148 11.58 -6.18 3.14
N ALA A 149 10.49 -6.71 3.72
CA ALA A 149 10.46 -8.05 4.32
C ALA A 149 10.52 -9.20 3.29
N SER A 150 10.00 -8.99 2.08
CA SER A 150 9.92 -10.01 1.01
C SER A 150 10.81 -9.69 -0.20
N ARG A 151 11.32 -8.45 -0.26
CA ARG A 151 12.19 -7.88 -1.28
C ARG A 151 13.07 -6.81 -0.60
N PRO A 152 14.11 -7.21 0.13
CA PRO A 152 14.98 -6.27 0.81
C PRO A 152 15.80 -5.48 -0.22
N ASP A 153 16.01 -4.19 0.03
CA ASP A 153 16.88 -3.36 -0.82
C ASP A 153 18.35 -3.44 -0.36
N TYR A 154 18.55 -3.41 0.96
CA TYR A 154 19.87 -3.36 1.60
C TYR A 154 20.07 -4.59 2.49
N VAL A 155 21.10 -5.38 2.19
CA VAL A 155 21.37 -6.69 2.82
C VAL A 155 22.84 -6.80 3.23
N ASN A 156 23.17 -7.85 3.99
CA ASN A 156 24.54 -8.12 4.48
C ASN A 156 25.13 -6.90 5.23
N VAL A 157 24.29 -6.27 6.06
CA VAL A 157 24.62 -4.99 6.68
C VAL A 157 25.53 -5.20 7.88
N GLU A 158 26.68 -4.53 7.87
CA GLU A 158 27.66 -4.51 8.94
C GLU A 158 27.97 -3.07 9.38
N PRO A 159 28.18 -2.81 10.68
CA PRO A 159 28.60 -1.50 11.16
C PRO A 159 30.05 -1.21 10.76
N GLY A 160 30.27 -0.06 10.14
CA GLY A 160 31.58 0.46 9.76
C GLY A 160 32.30 1.16 10.90
N GLN A 161 33.62 1.19 10.82
CA GLN A 161 34.47 1.94 11.76
C GLN A 161 34.32 3.46 11.62
N ASP A 162 33.76 3.91 10.50
CA ASP A 162 33.38 5.29 10.21
C ASP A 162 32.04 5.70 10.86
N GLY A 163 31.39 4.77 11.58
CA GLY A 163 30.06 4.98 12.17
C GLY A 163 28.91 4.90 11.17
N LEU A 164 29.19 4.52 9.92
CA LEU A 164 28.18 4.26 8.90
C LEU A 164 27.89 2.76 8.79
N SER A 165 26.79 2.38 8.16
CA SER A 165 26.53 0.99 7.80
C SER A 165 27.08 0.68 6.40
N HIS A 166 27.69 -0.49 6.24
CA HIS A 166 28.15 -1.02 4.96
C HIS A 166 27.39 -2.29 4.63
N GLY A 167 27.11 -2.53 3.35
CA GLY A 167 26.28 -3.64 2.92
C GLY A 167 25.97 -3.57 1.44
N ASP A 168 25.17 -4.49 0.95
CA ASP A 168 24.94 -4.70 -0.48
C ASP A 168 23.56 -4.26 -0.92
N MET A 169 23.48 -3.79 -2.17
CA MET A 169 22.20 -3.72 -2.88
C MET A 169 21.78 -5.14 -3.23
N TRP A 170 20.58 -5.55 -2.83
CA TRP A 170 20.10 -6.92 -3.02
C TRP A 170 20.09 -7.37 -4.49
N PHE A 171 19.76 -6.47 -5.42
CA PHE A 171 19.76 -6.72 -6.86
C PHE A 171 21.15 -6.68 -7.52
N ALA A 172 22.23 -6.44 -6.77
CA ALA A 172 23.57 -6.46 -7.34
C ALA A 172 23.94 -7.86 -7.82
N LYS A 173 24.50 -7.95 -9.03
CA LYS A 173 25.03 -9.18 -9.62
C LYS A 173 26.17 -9.78 -8.81
N LYS A 174 26.86 -8.94 -8.03
CA LYS A 174 27.97 -9.32 -7.14
C LYS A 174 27.82 -8.56 -5.81
N ARG A 175 28.09 -9.26 -4.71
CA ARG A 175 28.25 -8.67 -3.39
C ARG A 175 29.64 -8.04 -3.29
N THR A 176 29.71 -6.79 -2.88
CA THR A 176 30.96 -6.04 -2.73
C THR A 176 31.06 -5.35 -1.37
N GLY A 177 30.04 -5.45 -0.52
CA GLY A 177 29.92 -4.70 0.74
C GLY A 177 29.69 -3.20 0.52
N SER A 178 29.41 -2.78 -0.71
CA SER A 178 29.17 -1.37 -1.05
C SER A 178 27.86 -1.26 -1.80
N TYR A 179 26.96 -0.44 -1.26
CA TYR A 179 25.64 -0.25 -1.83
C TYR A 179 25.71 0.40 -3.21
N ILE A 180 24.96 -0.13 -4.16
CA ILE A 180 24.85 0.41 -5.52
C ILE A 180 23.46 1.05 -5.66
N PRO A 181 23.37 2.39 -5.79
CA PRO A 181 22.10 3.05 -6.02
C PRO A 181 21.45 2.59 -7.32
N ASP A 182 20.18 2.19 -7.22
CA ASP A 182 19.43 1.72 -8.38
C ASP A 182 18.84 2.88 -9.18
N ASN A 183 19.50 3.22 -10.28
CA ASN A 183 19.05 4.21 -11.27
C ASN A 183 18.39 3.57 -12.51
N ARG A 184 18.10 2.25 -12.46
CA ARG A 184 17.55 1.43 -13.55
C ARG A 184 18.42 1.26 -14.80
N VAL A 185 19.64 1.81 -14.82
CA VAL A 185 20.56 1.70 -15.96
C VAL A 185 21.93 1.14 -15.58
N ASP A 186 22.23 1.00 -14.28
CA ASP A 186 23.49 0.42 -13.80
C ASP A 186 23.58 -1.08 -14.13
N SER A 187 24.52 -1.43 -15.00
CA SER A 187 24.71 -2.81 -15.50
C SER A 187 25.19 -3.80 -14.43
N ARG A 188 25.60 -3.31 -13.26
CA ARG A 188 25.96 -4.14 -12.10
C ARG A 188 24.73 -4.70 -11.39
N LEU A 189 23.53 -4.18 -11.68
CA LEU A 189 22.26 -4.66 -11.14
C LEU A 189 21.56 -5.58 -12.15
N TRP A 190 20.74 -6.52 -11.68
CA TRP A 190 19.93 -7.35 -12.57
C TRP A 190 18.92 -6.51 -13.36
N SER A 191 18.89 -6.74 -14.68
CA SER A 191 17.94 -6.11 -15.62
C SER A 191 16.63 -6.91 -15.69
N TYR A 192 15.62 -6.36 -16.38
CA TYR A 192 14.39 -7.10 -16.68
C TYR A 192 14.67 -8.37 -17.47
N ASP A 193 15.53 -8.29 -18.49
CA ASP A 193 15.87 -9.43 -19.34
C ASP A 193 16.56 -10.54 -18.53
N ASP A 194 17.48 -10.17 -17.65
CA ASP A 194 18.14 -11.13 -16.75
C ASP A 194 17.09 -11.89 -15.91
N LEU A 195 16.11 -11.17 -15.35
CA LEU A 195 15.06 -11.77 -14.51
C LEU A 195 14.06 -12.61 -15.33
N PHE A 196 13.71 -12.19 -16.54
CA PHE A 196 12.84 -12.99 -17.39
C PHE A 196 13.47 -14.32 -17.78
N ILE A 197 14.78 -14.32 -18.04
CA ILE A 197 15.52 -15.50 -18.47
C ILE A 197 15.79 -16.45 -17.30
N ALA A 198 16.26 -15.92 -16.16
CA ALA A 198 16.82 -16.76 -15.11
C ALA A 198 16.64 -16.19 -13.69
N TRP A 199 15.50 -15.56 -13.38
CA TRP A 199 15.25 -15.01 -12.03
C TRP A 199 15.56 -15.99 -10.89
N GLN A 200 15.25 -17.29 -11.05
CA GLN A 200 15.50 -18.31 -10.02
C GLN A 200 16.99 -18.48 -9.68
N GLN A 201 17.87 -18.18 -10.64
CA GLN A 201 19.32 -18.27 -10.46
C GLN A 201 19.89 -16.95 -9.90
N HIS A 202 19.18 -15.85 -10.08
CA HIS A 202 19.66 -14.50 -9.75
C HIS A 202 19.16 -13.99 -8.40
N LEU A 203 17.89 -14.26 -8.07
CA LEU A 203 17.26 -13.82 -6.83
C LEU A 203 17.60 -14.81 -5.71
N ARG A 204 18.36 -14.31 -4.73
CA ARG A 204 18.77 -15.08 -3.55
C ARG A 204 17.82 -14.83 -2.39
N PHE A 205 17.51 -15.88 -1.63
CA PHE A 205 16.79 -15.71 -0.38
C PHE A 205 17.64 -14.95 0.64
N ILE A 206 16.98 -14.11 1.42
CA ILE A 206 17.60 -13.37 2.51
C ILE A 206 17.04 -13.88 3.82
N ILE A 207 17.92 -14.40 4.68
CA ILE A 207 17.57 -14.96 5.98
C ILE A 207 18.24 -14.08 7.03
N ARG A 208 17.44 -13.49 7.93
CA ARG A 208 17.93 -12.60 9.00
C ARG A 208 18.84 -11.47 8.50
N GLY A 209 18.55 -10.96 7.30
CA GLY A 209 19.29 -9.86 6.68
C GLY A 209 20.55 -10.26 5.92
N ARG A 210 20.85 -11.57 5.80
CA ARG A 210 22.01 -12.09 5.05
C ARG A 210 21.60 -12.97 3.89
N ASP A 211 22.46 -13.08 2.87
CA ASP A 211 22.28 -14.09 1.82
C ASP A 211 22.13 -15.49 2.45
N SER A 212 21.22 -16.31 1.91
CA SER A 212 20.92 -17.65 2.44
C SER A 212 22.15 -18.56 2.53
N ASP A 213 23.12 -18.37 1.64
CA ASP A 213 24.34 -19.17 1.60
C ASP A 213 25.34 -18.78 2.72
N GLU A 214 25.10 -17.66 3.41
CA GLU A 214 25.90 -17.12 4.52
C GLU A 214 25.19 -17.21 5.87
N SER A 215 24.01 -17.85 5.92
CA SER A 215 23.08 -17.86 7.06
C SER A 215 23.08 -19.16 7.86
#